data_AF-A0A4Q2XWR1-F1
#
_entry.id   AF-A0A4Q2XWR1-F1
#
_cell.length_a   1.000
_cell.length_b   1.000
_cell.length_c   1.000
_cell.angle_alpha   90.00
_cell.angle_beta   90.00
_cell.angle_gamma   90.00
#
_symmetry.space_group_name_H-M   'P 1'
#
loop_
_entity.id
_entity.type
_entity.pdbx_description
1 polymer ?
#
loop_
_entity_poly.entity_id
_entity_poly.type
_entity_poly.pdbx_seq_one_letter_code
_entity_poly.pdbx_strand_id
1 'polypeptide(L)' 'MSDTAERVKKIVVEHLGVEAEKVTDNASFIDDLGADSLDTVELVMAFEEEFGVEIPDDAAETILTAPPRKMSVV' A
#
# COMPACT_ATOMS: atom_id res chain seq x y z
N MET A 1 5.67 -21.10 3.71
CA MET A 1 6.23 -20.19 2.69
C MET A 1 5.97 -18.80 3.24
N SER A 2 7.00 -17.97 3.35
CA SER A 2 6.90 -16.66 3.99
C SER A 2 6.24 -15.71 3.00
N ASP A 3 4.92 -15.72 2.93
CA ASP A 3 4.18 -14.84 2.03
C ASP A 3 4.19 -13.42 2.60
N THR A 4 5.23 -12.66 2.26
CA THR A 4 5.40 -11.24 2.57
C THR A 4 4.12 -10.47 2.24
N ALA A 5 3.43 -10.85 1.16
CA ALA A 5 2.13 -10.31 0.76
C ALA A 5 1.02 -10.50 1.81
N GLU A 6 0.95 -11.65 2.50
CA GLU A 6 -0.05 -11.87 3.56
C GLU A 6 0.23 -11.00 4.78
N ARG A 7 1.51 -10.86 5.17
CA ARG A 7 1.91 -9.96 6.27
C ARG A 7 1.60 -8.51 5.95
N VAL A 8 1.93 -8.07 4.73
CA VAL A 8 1.58 -6.72 4.24
C VAL A 8 0.08 -6.51 4.28
N LYS A 9 -0.72 -7.42 3.70
CA LYS A 9 -2.19 -7.32 3.74
C LYS A 9 -2.73 -7.21 5.16
N LYS A 10 -2.18 -7.99 6.10
CA LYS A 10 -2.64 -7.96 7.48
C LYS A 10 -2.38 -6.61 8.16
N ILE A 11 -1.20 -6.03 7.95
CA ILE A 11 -0.85 -4.71 8.50
C ILE A 11 -1.73 -3.63 7.87
N VAL A 12 -1.94 -3.67 6.56
CA VAL A 12 -2.85 -2.73 5.85
C VAL A 12 -4.27 -2.82 6.42
N VAL A 13 -4.80 -4.02 6.60
CA VAL A 13 -6.14 -4.25 7.18
C VAL A 13 -6.22 -3.76 8.62
N GLU A 14 -5.19 -3.99 9.44
CA GLU A 14 -5.16 -3.57 10.84
C GLU A 14 -4.94 -2.06 11.02
N HIS A 15 -4.13 -1.40 10.18
CA HIS A 15 -3.88 0.05 10.24
C HIS A 15 -4.99 0.87 9.57
N LEU A 16 -5.41 0.51 8.35
CA LEU A 16 -6.44 1.25 7.62
C LEU A 16 -7.86 0.84 8.02
N GLY A 17 -8.04 -0.29 8.73
CA GLY A 17 -9.37 -0.78 9.09
C GLY A 17 -10.21 -1.22 7.90
N VAL A 18 -9.57 -1.60 6.79
CA VAL A 18 -10.21 -2.02 5.54
C VAL A 18 -10.34 -3.54 5.46
N GLU A 19 -11.23 -4.03 4.61
CA GLU A 19 -11.41 -5.46 4.40
C GLU A 19 -10.24 -6.07 3.61
N ALA A 20 -9.74 -7.23 4.04
CA ALA A 20 -8.65 -7.94 3.36
C ALA A 20 -8.97 -8.27 1.89
N GLU A 21 -10.25 -8.43 1.57
CA GLU A 21 -10.72 -8.66 0.20
C GLU A 21 -10.52 -7.44 -0.71
N LYS A 22 -10.50 -6.23 -0.15
CA LYS A 22 -10.21 -5.00 -0.90
C LYS A 22 -8.72 -4.80 -1.13
N VAL A 23 -7.87 -5.37 -0.26
CA VAL A 23 -6.41 -5.31 -0.39
C VAL A 23 -5.94 -6.32 -1.44
N THR A 24 -6.11 -5.94 -2.70
CA THR A 24 -5.60 -6.69 -3.85
C THR A 24 -4.26 -6.12 -4.30
N ASP A 25 -3.47 -6.92 -4.99
CA ASP A 25 -2.15 -6.51 -5.49
C ASP A 25 -2.24 -5.39 -6.55
N ASN A 26 -3.46 -5.11 -7.04
CA ASN A 26 -3.77 -4.01 -7.97
C ASN A 26 -4.63 -2.90 -7.33
N ALA A 27 -4.92 -2.98 -6.02
CA ALA A 27 -5.76 -1.99 -5.35
C ALA A 27 -5.00 -0.69 -5.14
N SER A 28 -5.67 0.43 -5.37
CA SER A 28 -5.16 1.76 -5.03
C SER A 28 -5.30 1.98 -3.53
N PHE A 29 -4.18 2.24 -2.84
CA PHE A 29 -4.22 2.59 -1.41
C PHE A 29 -5.09 3.83 -1.16
N ILE A 30 -5.05 4.80 -2.07
CA ILE A 30 -5.82 6.04 -1.94
C ILE A 30 -7.27 5.83 -2.39
N ASP A 31 -7.50 5.31 -3.61
CA ASP A 31 -8.86 5.28 -4.18
C ASP A 31 -9.71 4.09 -3.69
N ASP A 32 -9.09 2.92 -3.48
CA ASP A 32 -9.81 1.68 -3.12
C ASP A 32 -9.81 1.42 -1.61
N LEU A 33 -8.70 1.75 -0.93
CA LEU A 33 -8.56 1.57 0.52
C LEU A 33 -8.84 2.87 1.29
N GLY A 34 -8.91 4.01 0.63
CA GLY A 34 -9.19 5.30 1.30
C GLY A 34 -8.07 5.75 2.22
N ALA A 35 -6.84 5.30 1.97
CA ALA A 35 -5.67 5.73 2.71
C ALA A 35 -5.39 7.20 2.39
N ASP A 36 -5.33 8.04 3.41
CA ASP A 36 -4.88 9.42 3.25
C ASP A 36 -3.35 9.46 3.12
N SER A 37 -2.81 10.58 2.63
CA SER A 37 -1.36 10.78 2.46
C SER A 37 -0.55 10.60 3.74
N LEU A 38 -1.19 10.65 4.92
CA LEU A 38 -0.56 10.39 6.22
C LEU A 38 -0.56 8.90 6.56
N ASP A 39 -1.70 8.21 6.36
CA ASP A 39 -1.85 6.77 6.66
C ASP A 39 -0.83 5.94 5.87
N THR A 40 -0.55 6.36 4.64
CA THR A 40 0.45 5.72 3.78
C THR A 40 1.88 5.88 4.29
N VAL A 41 2.21 7.03 4.87
CA VAL A 41 3.54 7.29 5.45
C VAL A 41 3.72 6.48 6.73
N GLU A 42 2.67 6.39 7.55
CA GLU A 42 2.66 5.53 8.75
C GLU A 42 2.78 4.05 8.37
N LEU A 43 2.09 3.61 7.32
CA LEU A 43 2.21 2.23 6.80
C LEU A 43 3.60 1.89 6.30
N VAL A 44 4.23 2.79 5.53
CA VAL A 44 5.59 2.57 5.04
C VAL A 44 6.56 2.44 6.21
N MET A 45 6.50 3.34 7.20
CA MET A 45 7.32 3.22 8.41
C MET A 45 7.05 1.92 9.18
N ALA A 46 5.79 1.50 9.32
CA ALA A 46 5.44 0.24 9.97
C ALA A 46 6.01 -0.97 9.20
N PHE A 47 6.04 -0.93 7.86
CA PHE A 47 6.69 -1.96 7.06
C PHE A 47 8.20 -1.97 7.22
N GLU A 48 8.83 -0.80 7.22
CA GLU A 48 10.28 -0.69 7.42
C GLU A 48 10.71 -1.29 8.77
N GLU A 49 9.96 -0.98 9.83
CA GLU A 49 10.24 -1.48 11.18
C GLU A 49 9.93 -2.99 11.33
N GLU A 50 8.80 -3.46 10.79
CA GLU A 50 8.34 -4.86 10.88
C GLU A 50 9.17 -5.83 10.02
N PHE A 51 9.67 -5.37 8.88
CA PHE A 51 10.50 -6.17 7.97
C PHE A 51 11.99 -5.88 8.09
N GLY A 52 12.39 -4.82 8.81
CA GLY A 52 13.77 -4.38 8.91
C GLY A 52 14.36 -3.98 7.56
N VAL A 53 13.55 -3.38 6.71
CA VAL A 53 13.92 -2.91 5.36
C VAL A 53 13.83 -1.39 5.31
N GLU A 54 14.58 -0.77 4.41
CA GLU A 54 14.40 0.65 4.06
C GLU A 54 13.69 0.70 2.71
N ILE A 55 12.52 1.33 2.67
CA ILE A 55 11.76 1.59 1.45
C ILE A 55 12.12 3.00 1.01
N PRO A 56 12.85 3.16 -0.12
CA PRO A 56 13.19 4.50 -0.59
C PRO A 56 11.93 5.28 -0.96
N ASP A 57 11.94 6.58 -0.68
CA ASP A 57 10.81 7.49 -0.96
C ASP A 57 10.29 7.35 -2.39
N ASP A 58 11.18 7.20 -3.38
CA ASP A 58 10.82 6.99 -4.79
C ASP A 58 9.93 5.74 -5.00
N ALA A 59 10.18 4.68 -4.23
CA ALA A 59 9.39 3.45 -4.27
C ALA A 59 8.08 3.62 -3.48
N ALA A 60 8.09 4.33 -2.35
CA ALA A 60 6.90 4.67 -1.60
C ALA A 60 5.94 5.53 -2.46
N GLU A 61 6.44 6.54 -3.16
CA GLU A 61 5.67 7.36 -4.12
C GLU A 61 5.11 6.54 -5.29
N THR A 62 5.83 5.52 -5.74
CA THR A 62 5.33 4.62 -6.80
C THR A 62 4.24 3.68 -6.29
N ILE A 63 4.26 3.28 -5.02
CA ILE A 63 3.20 2.50 -4.36
C ILE A 63 1.95 3.36 -4.11
N LEU A 64 2.17 4.63 -3.77
CA LEU A 64 1.13 5.65 -3.58
C LEU A 64 0.37 5.96 -4.87
N THR A 65 1.06 5.89 -6.00
CA THR A 65 0.52 6.25 -7.30
C THR A 65 0.32 4.98 -8.11
N ALA A 66 -0.84 4.32 -7.97
CA ALA A 66 -1.23 3.26 -8.90
C ALA A 66 -0.95 3.74 -10.33
N PRO A 67 -0.29 2.93 -11.19
CA PRO A 67 0.22 3.40 -12.47
C PRO A 67 -0.90 4.09 -13.22
N PRO A 68 -0.64 5.28 -13.82
CA PRO A 68 -1.70 6.07 -14.42
C PRO A 68 -2.41 5.18 -15.42
N ARG A 69 -3.69 4.86 -15.14
CA ARG A 69 -4.58 4.25 -16.11
C ARG A 69 -4.40 5.10 -17.35
N LYS A 70 -3.84 4.53 -18.42
CA LYS A 70 -3.65 5.22 -19.69
C LYS A 70 -5.00 5.83 -20.04
N MET A 71 -5.14 7.13 -19.75
CA MET A 71 -6.29 7.90 -20.12
C MET A 71 -6.17 7.96 -21.63
N SER A 72 -6.89 7.05 -22.27
CA SER A 72 -7.00 7.00 -23.71
C SER A 72 -7.71 8.28 -24.08
N VAL A 73 -6.92 9.29 -24.44
CA VAL A 73 -7.38 10.53 -25.03
C VAL A 73 -8.16 10.13 -26.27
N VAL A 74 -9.48 10.31 -26.19
CA VAL A 74 -10.39 10.40 -27.34
C VAL A 74 -10.69 11.87 -27.54
#